data_AF-A0A535XU08-F1
#
_entry.id   AF-A0A535XU08-F1
#
_cell.length_a   1.000
_cell.length_b   1.000
_cell.length_c   1.000
_cell.angle_alpha   90.00
_cell.angle_beta   90.00
_cell.angle_gamma   90.00
#
_symmetry.space_group_name_H-M   'P 1'
#
loop_
_entity.id
_entity.type
_entity.pdbx_description
1 polymer ?
#
loop_
_entity_poly.entity_id
_entity_poly.type
_entity_poly.pdbx_seq_one_letter_code
_entity_poly.pdbx_strand_id
1 'polypeptide(L)'
;MKHLPPVTAGLALISLFVFAYQSSLTGDQRILFILQWGAVPYEITVRDLPPTVPFPVAGTLLTALLLHSGLGHLAVNMTYLGLFGPAVERALGRWRFLALFLLCGIGAGVAQVAAFPVSMFPTIGASGALAGVMAAYVVLFPRVSPRTIVFGVWCVLQVMLALDTLNTVRWRCWLGVGQRPLALNGCRR
;
A
#
# COMPACT_ATOMS: atom_id res chain seq x y z
N MET A 1 9.20 -30.31 6.43
CA MET A 1 8.79 -28.88 6.44
C MET A 1 9.03 -28.33 5.04
N LYS A 2 7.99 -27.96 4.27
CA LYS A 2 8.21 -27.35 2.95
C LYS A 2 8.70 -25.93 3.19
N HIS A 3 9.94 -25.62 2.79
CA HIS A 3 10.49 -24.27 2.89
C HIS A 3 9.57 -23.25 2.20
N LEU A 4 9.46 -22.05 2.79
CA LEU A 4 8.78 -20.94 2.13
C LEU A 4 9.49 -20.65 0.81
N PRO A 5 8.74 -20.48 -0.30
CA PRO A 5 9.32 -20.09 -1.58
C PRO A 5 10.10 -18.78 -1.46
N PRO A 6 11.24 -18.66 -2.17
CA PRO A 6 12.22 -17.62 -1.91
C PRO A 6 11.70 -16.20 -2.20
N VAL A 7 10.85 -16.00 -3.21
CA VAL A 7 10.35 -14.66 -3.54
C VAL A 7 9.32 -14.21 -2.51
N THR A 8 8.39 -15.09 -2.14
CA THR A 8 7.41 -14.84 -1.08
C THR A 8 8.12 -14.48 0.23
N ALA A 9 9.12 -15.25 0.63
CA ALA A 9 9.91 -14.97 1.82
C ALA A 9 10.67 -13.64 1.69
N GLY A 10 11.30 -13.38 0.54
CA GLY A 10 12.02 -12.14 0.28
C GLY A 10 11.13 -10.91 0.38
N LEU A 11 9.96 -10.94 -0.24
CA LEU A 11 8.96 -9.86 -0.18
C LEU A 11 8.46 -9.60 1.24
N ALA A 12 8.24 -10.67 2.01
CA ALA A 12 7.84 -10.53 3.41
C ALA A 12 8.98 -9.91 4.24
N LEU A 13 10.20 -10.42 4.12
CA LEU A 13 11.36 -9.94 4.88
C LEU A 13 11.70 -8.48 4.57
N ILE A 14 11.68 -8.08 3.29
CA ILE A 14 11.96 -6.68 2.92
C ILE A 14 10.83 -5.75 3.40
N SER A 15 9.57 -6.18 3.34
CA SER A 15 8.44 -5.38 3.86
C SER A 15 8.53 -5.21 5.38
N LEU A 16 8.91 -6.27 6.10
CA LEU A 16 9.14 -6.23 7.54
C LEU A 16 10.31 -5.30 7.89
N PHE A 17 11.41 -5.38 7.14
CA PHE A 17 12.58 -4.53 7.34
C PHE A 17 12.24 -3.05 7.11
N VAL A 18 11.59 -2.73 5.99
CA VAL A 18 11.16 -1.37 5.68
C VAL A 18 10.20 -0.85 6.75
N PHE A 19 9.24 -1.67 7.19
CA PHE A 19 8.30 -1.27 8.24
C PHE A 19 8.97 -1.09 9.61
N ALA A 20 9.96 -1.90 9.96
CA ALA A 20 10.75 -1.73 11.17
C ALA A 20 11.50 -0.39 11.14
N TYR A 21 12.10 -0.04 10.01
CA TYR A 21 12.71 1.27 9.80
C TYR A 21 11.67 2.40 9.92
N GLN A 22 10.54 2.31 9.22
CA GLN A 22 9.43 3.27 9.33
C GLN A 22 8.98 3.49 10.77
N SER A 23 8.92 2.42 11.56
CA SER A 23 8.48 2.44 12.96
C SER A 23 9.54 3.04 13.90
N SER A 24 10.81 3.01 13.52
CA SER A 24 11.90 3.63 14.29
C SER A 24 11.95 5.16 14.16
N LEU A 25 11.33 5.71 13.12
CA LEU A 25 11.29 7.15 12.86
C LEU A 25 10.30 7.90 13.78
N THR A 26 10.63 9.13 14.14
CA THR A 26 9.73 10.04 14.86
C THR A 26 8.51 10.42 14.00
N GLY A 27 7.47 11.03 14.60
CA GLY A 27 6.23 11.37 13.90
C GLY A 27 6.44 12.10 12.56
N ASP A 28 7.19 13.19 12.60
CA ASP A 28 7.46 14.02 11.42
C ASP A 28 8.37 13.33 10.42
N GLN A 29 9.43 12.67 10.91
CA GLN A 29 10.36 11.93 10.05
C GLN A 29 9.67 10.79 9.30
N ARG A 30 8.77 10.06 9.96
CA ARG A 30 7.98 8.99 9.35
C ARG A 30 7.05 9.53 8.27
N ILE A 31 6.47 10.70 8.49
CA ILE A 31 5.57 11.34 7.52
C ILE A 31 6.37 11.78 6.30
N LEU A 32 7.51 12.45 6.50
CA LEU A 32 8.39 12.84 5.40
C LEU A 32 8.89 11.62 4.61
N PHE A 33 9.23 10.53 5.31
CA PHE A 33 9.62 9.28 4.67
C PHE A 33 8.49 8.67 3.82
N ILE A 34 7.24 8.68 4.32
CA ILE A 34 6.09 8.17 3.56
C ILE A 34 5.77 9.08 2.36
N LEU A 35 5.88 10.41 2.51
CA LEU A 35 5.67 11.35 1.42
C LEU A 35 6.74 11.19 0.34
N GLN A 36 8.00 11.00 0.73
CA GLN A 36 9.11 10.85 -0.20
C GLN A 36 9.06 9.50 -0.95
N TRP A 37 8.78 8.40 -0.26
CA TRP A 37 8.92 7.05 -0.83
C TRP A 37 7.59 6.41 -1.24
N GLY A 38 6.46 7.07 -0.96
CA GLY A 38 5.12 6.64 -1.35
C GLY A 38 4.72 7.21 -2.72
N ALA A 39 3.72 6.61 -3.36
CA ALA A 39 3.24 7.08 -4.65
C ALA A 39 2.21 8.19 -4.42
N VAL A 40 2.61 9.46 -4.57
CA VAL A 40 1.70 10.61 -4.48
C VAL A 40 1.13 10.92 -5.87
N PRO A 41 -0.19 10.76 -6.11
CA PRO A 41 -0.77 10.99 -7.43
C PRO A 41 -0.51 12.37 -8.01
N TYR A 42 -0.63 13.42 -7.18
CA TYR A 42 -0.36 14.78 -7.60
C TYR A 42 1.10 14.97 -8.06
N GLU A 43 2.05 14.32 -7.39
CA GLU A 43 3.47 14.40 -7.73
C GLU A 43 3.78 13.72 -9.07
N ILE A 44 3.18 12.55 -9.28
CA ILE A 44 3.34 11.76 -10.51
C ILE A 44 2.72 12.46 -11.74
N THR A 45 1.62 13.20 -11.55
CA THR A 45 0.83 13.75 -12.68
C THR A 45 1.13 15.21 -12.99
N VAL A 46 1.39 16.04 -11.98
CA VAL A 46 1.42 17.50 -12.14
C VAL A 46 2.83 18.05 -11.97
N ARG A 47 3.49 17.80 -10.84
CA ARG A 47 4.79 18.42 -10.49
C ARG A 47 5.56 17.58 -9.48
N ASP A 48 6.88 17.52 -9.66
CA ASP A 48 7.82 17.02 -8.65
C ASP A 48 7.77 17.93 -7.41
N LEU A 49 7.40 17.38 -6.26
CA LEU A 49 7.19 18.10 -5.00
C LEU A 49 8.26 17.69 -3.99
N PRO A 50 8.82 18.63 -3.21
CA PRO A 50 9.64 18.26 -2.06
C PRO A 50 8.80 17.51 -1.00
N PRO A 51 9.33 16.47 -0.33
CA PRO A 51 10.68 15.91 -0.48
C PRO A 51 10.84 14.99 -1.70
N THR A 52 11.89 15.20 -2.49
CA THR A 52 12.15 14.46 -3.74
C THR A 52 12.90 13.15 -3.51
N VAL A 53 12.76 12.21 -4.44
CA VAL A 53 13.53 10.96 -4.49
C VAL A 53 14.75 11.07 -5.41
N PRO A 54 15.82 10.27 -5.20
CA PRO A 54 17.02 10.29 -6.05
C PRO A 54 16.82 9.58 -7.41
N PHE A 55 15.58 9.26 -7.78
CA PHE A 55 15.20 8.57 -9.02
C PHE A 55 13.88 9.17 -9.54
N PRO A 56 13.46 8.89 -10.79
CA PRO A 56 12.23 9.47 -11.34
C PRO A 56 11.01 9.20 -10.46
N VAL A 57 10.15 10.20 -10.25
CA VAL A 57 8.95 10.12 -9.39
C VAL A 57 8.07 8.91 -9.69
N ALA A 58 7.95 8.48 -10.95
CA ALA A 58 7.20 7.27 -11.30
C ALA A 58 7.73 5.99 -10.65
N GLY A 59 9.02 5.97 -10.26
CA GLY A 59 9.64 4.88 -9.50
C GLY A 59 9.05 4.72 -8.09
N THR A 60 8.38 5.74 -7.55
CA THR A 60 7.70 5.63 -6.25
C THR A 60 6.57 4.60 -6.27
N LEU A 61 6.01 4.27 -7.45
CA LEU A 61 5.06 3.17 -7.61
C LEU A 61 5.63 1.81 -7.19
N LEU A 62 6.95 1.62 -7.30
CA LEU A 62 7.64 0.41 -6.85
C LEU A 62 7.91 0.46 -5.35
N THR A 63 8.45 1.57 -4.85
CA THR A 63 8.80 1.70 -3.43
C THR A 63 7.58 1.71 -2.53
N ALA A 64 6.46 2.28 -3.01
CA ALA A 64 5.16 2.26 -2.35
C ALA A 64 4.68 0.85 -1.99
N LEU A 65 5.05 -0.18 -2.76
CA LEU A 65 4.66 -1.57 -2.47
C LEU A 65 5.22 -2.10 -1.15
N LEU A 66 6.31 -1.52 -0.65
CA LEU A 66 6.99 -1.95 0.56
C LEU A 66 6.59 -1.13 1.79
N LEU A 67 6.04 0.07 1.59
CA LEU A 67 5.61 0.96 2.66
C LEU A 67 4.25 0.53 3.23
N HIS A 68 4.09 0.67 4.54
CA HIS A 68 2.83 0.39 5.21
C HIS A 68 2.43 1.54 6.15
N SER A 69 1.13 1.81 6.25
CA SER A 69 0.56 2.91 7.07
C SER A 69 0.54 2.60 8.58
N GLY A 70 0.74 1.34 8.96
CA GLY A 70 0.75 0.88 10.34
C GLY A 70 0.80 -0.64 10.45
N LEU A 71 0.92 -1.13 11.69
CA LEU A 71 1.12 -2.55 11.99
C LEU A 71 -0.04 -3.43 11.51
N GLY A 72 -1.30 -2.96 11.65
CA GLY A 72 -2.46 -3.69 11.17
C GLY A 72 -2.47 -3.87 9.64
N HIS A 73 -2.11 -2.82 8.91
CA HIS A 73 -2.02 -2.87 7.44
C HIS A 73 -0.91 -3.85 7.00
N LEU A 74 0.26 -3.80 7.65
CA LEU A 74 1.33 -4.78 7.42
C LEU A 74 0.88 -6.21 7.74
N ALA A 75 0.28 -6.45 8.91
CA ALA A 75 -0.12 -7.78 9.37
C ALA A 75 -1.12 -8.44 8.40
N VAL A 76 -2.08 -7.67 7.89
CA VAL A 76 -3.01 -8.14 6.86
C VAL A 76 -2.25 -8.50 5.58
N ASN A 77 -1.42 -7.61 5.03
CA ASN A 77 -0.67 -7.91 3.81
C ASN A 77 0.25 -9.13 3.96
N MET A 78 0.94 -9.27 5.09
CA MET A 78 1.81 -10.43 5.34
C MET A 78 1.02 -11.73 5.50
N THR A 79 -0.18 -11.66 6.09
CA THR A 79 -1.09 -12.81 6.18
C THR A 79 -1.54 -13.26 4.79
N TYR A 80 -1.98 -12.32 3.94
CA TYR A 80 -2.38 -12.61 2.56
C TYR A 80 -1.21 -13.13 1.71
N LEU A 81 -0.05 -12.51 1.82
CA LEU A 81 1.17 -12.97 1.15
C LEU A 81 1.54 -14.38 1.61
N GLY A 82 1.49 -14.67 2.92
CA GLY A 82 1.81 -15.99 3.47
C GLY A 82 0.80 -17.08 3.11
N LEU A 83 -0.49 -16.75 3.00
CA LEU A 83 -1.55 -17.70 2.63
C LEU A 83 -1.51 -18.05 1.14
N PHE A 84 -1.42 -17.05 0.26
CA PHE A 84 -1.59 -17.25 -1.18
C PHE A 84 -0.26 -17.29 -1.93
N GLY A 85 0.72 -16.47 -1.53
CA GLY A 85 2.02 -16.34 -2.18
C GLY A 85 2.73 -17.67 -2.42
N PRO A 86 2.91 -18.54 -1.40
CA PRO A 86 3.64 -19.78 -1.59
C PRO A 86 3.02 -20.73 -2.62
N ALA A 87 1.69 -20.78 -2.68
CA ALA A 87 0.97 -21.65 -3.61
C ALA A 87 1.11 -21.13 -5.05
N VAL A 88 0.93 -19.82 -5.25
CA VAL A 88 1.05 -19.18 -6.57
C VAL A 88 2.50 -19.20 -7.04
N GLU A 89 3.49 -18.94 -6.18
CA GLU A 89 4.90 -18.98 -6.55
C GLU A 89 5.34 -20.38 -6.97
N ARG A 90 4.87 -21.44 -6.30
CA ARG A 90 5.17 -22.81 -6.71
C ARG A 90 4.53 -23.19 -8.04
N ALA A 91 3.33 -22.68 -8.33
CA ALA A 91 2.63 -22.96 -9.58
C ALA A 91 3.23 -22.19 -10.77
N LEU A 92 3.61 -20.92 -10.58
CA LEU A 92 4.14 -20.06 -11.65
C LEU A 92 5.67 -20.12 -11.78
N GLY A 93 6.37 -20.45 -10.70
CA GLY A 93 7.81 -20.25 -10.55
C GLY A 93 8.17 -18.83 -10.10
N ARG A 94 9.36 -18.70 -9.47
CA ARG A 94 9.86 -17.47 -8.83
C ARG A 94 9.71 -16.20 -9.68
N TRP A 95 10.17 -16.23 -10.94
CA TRP A 95 10.25 -15.02 -11.77
C TRP A 95 8.88 -14.57 -12.27
N ARG A 96 8.00 -15.51 -12.62
CA ARG A 96 6.64 -15.20 -13.05
C ARG A 96 5.79 -14.71 -11.89
N PHE A 97 6.00 -15.26 -10.70
CA PHE A 97 5.36 -14.75 -9.47
C PHE A 97 5.83 -13.34 -9.13
N LEU A 98 7.14 -13.07 -9.19
CA LEU A 98 7.67 -11.72 -8.97
C LEU A 98 7.11 -10.73 -10.00
N ALA A 99 7.08 -11.09 -11.27
CA ALA A 99 6.51 -10.26 -12.33
C ALA A 99 5.03 -10.00 -12.11
N LEU A 100 4.24 -11.03 -11.76
CA LEU A 100 2.82 -10.88 -11.41
C LEU A 100 2.65 -9.89 -10.25
N PHE A 101 3.40 -10.07 -9.16
CA PHE A 101 3.33 -9.20 -7.99
C PHE A 101 3.64 -7.73 -8.37
N LEU A 102 4.74 -7.49 -9.09
CA LEU A 102 5.14 -6.14 -9.49
C LEU A 102 4.16 -5.51 -10.47
N LEU A 103 3.73 -6.24 -11.51
CA LEU A 103 2.82 -5.71 -12.52
C LEU A 103 1.45 -5.38 -11.93
N CYS A 104 0.90 -6.24 -11.06
CA CYS A 104 -0.35 -5.95 -10.38
C CYS A 104 -0.21 -4.80 -9.39
N GLY A 105 0.91 -4.72 -8.67
CA GLY A 105 1.20 -3.61 -7.75
C GLY A 105 1.29 -2.25 -8.47
N ILE A 106 2.13 -2.17 -9.51
CA ILE A 106 2.29 -0.97 -10.32
C ILE A 106 0.97 -0.63 -11.02
N GLY A 107 0.29 -1.62 -11.60
CA GLY A 107 -0.99 -1.42 -12.28
C GLY A 107 -2.06 -0.86 -11.35
N ALA A 108 -2.14 -1.35 -10.11
CA ALA A 108 -3.03 -0.78 -9.10
C ALA A 108 -2.64 0.66 -8.73
N GLY A 109 -1.35 0.96 -8.58
CA GLY A 109 -0.86 2.31 -8.32
C GLY A 109 -1.19 3.27 -9.48
N VAL A 110 -0.96 2.86 -10.72
CA VAL A 110 -1.33 3.64 -11.92
C VAL A 110 -2.84 3.87 -11.98
N ALA A 111 -3.64 2.84 -11.68
CA ALA A 111 -5.10 2.98 -11.63
C ALA A 111 -5.54 3.98 -10.56
N GLN A 112 -4.91 3.97 -9.38
CA GLN A 112 -5.18 4.94 -8.31
C GLN A 112 -4.81 6.37 -8.75
N VAL A 113 -3.66 6.54 -9.39
CA VAL A 113 -3.22 7.84 -9.92
C VAL A 113 -4.19 8.35 -10.99
N ALA A 114 -4.64 7.49 -11.90
CA ALA A 114 -5.61 7.86 -12.92
C ALA A 114 -6.99 8.21 -12.33
N ALA A 115 -7.41 7.51 -11.27
CA ALA A 115 -8.69 7.78 -10.59
C ALA A 115 -8.67 9.08 -9.78
N PHE A 116 -7.53 9.41 -9.15
CA PHE A 116 -7.39 10.56 -8.26
C PHE A 116 -6.12 11.39 -8.56
N PRO A 117 -6.00 11.99 -9.75
CA PRO A 117 -4.73 12.57 -10.22
C PRO A 117 -4.25 13.74 -9.38
N VAL A 118 -5.17 14.50 -8.75
CA VAL A 118 -4.81 15.66 -7.93
C VAL A 118 -4.68 15.35 -6.43
N SER A 119 -4.67 14.06 -6.05
CA SER A 119 -4.56 13.67 -4.64
C SER A 119 -3.14 13.92 -4.11
N MET A 120 -3.06 14.65 -2.99
CA MET A 120 -1.83 14.86 -2.22
C MET A 120 -1.57 13.73 -1.22
N PHE A 121 -2.48 12.76 -1.10
CA PHE A 121 -2.33 11.67 -0.16
C PHE A 121 -1.49 10.55 -0.78
N PRO A 122 -0.38 10.14 -0.12
CA PRO A 122 0.48 9.07 -0.63
C PRO A 122 -0.25 7.74 -0.61
N THR A 123 -0.20 7.03 -1.74
CA THR A 123 -0.67 5.66 -1.87
C THR A 123 0.48 4.72 -1.51
N ILE A 124 0.26 3.83 -0.54
CA ILE A 124 1.26 2.88 -0.03
C ILE A 124 0.63 1.52 0.26
N GLY A 125 1.43 0.46 0.16
CA GLY A 125 1.07 -0.91 0.52
C GLY A 125 1.14 -1.91 -0.63
N ALA A 126 1.37 -3.18 -0.27
CA ALA A 126 1.39 -4.30 -1.21
C ALA A 126 -0.01 -4.78 -1.65
N SER A 127 -1.09 -4.17 -1.17
CA SER A 127 -2.46 -4.67 -1.29
C SER A 127 -2.91 -4.83 -2.75
N GLY A 128 -2.57 -3.89 -3.63
CA GLY A 128 -2.85 -3.99 -5.07
C GLY A 128 -2.15 -5.18 -5.74
N ALA A 129 -0.88 -5.43 -5.37
CA ALA A 129 -0.14 -6.60 -5.83
C ALA A 129 -0.77 -7.90 -5.32
N LEU A 130 -1.16 -7.94 -4.05
CA LEU A 130 -1.78 -9.11 -3.41
C LEU A 130 -3.17 -9.42 -3.96
N ALA A 131 -3.94 -8.40 -4.38
CA ALA A 131 -5.19 -8.62 -5.12
C ALA A 131 -4.94 -9.39 -6.42
N GLY A 132 -3.87 -9.05 -7.15
CA GLY A 132 -3.43 -9.82 -8.32
C GLY A 132 -2.99 -11.24 -7.99
N VAL A 133 -2.24 -11.44 -6.90
CA VAL A 133 -1.84 -12.78 -6.42
C VAL A 133 -3.07 -13.62 -6.06
N MET A 134 -4.08 -13.04 -5.42
CA MET A 134 -5.33 -13.74 -5.12
C MET A 134 -6.11 -14.10 -6.38
N ALA A 135 -6.21 -13.18 -7.34
CA ALA A 135 -6.84 -13.47 -8.63
C ALA A 135 -6.15 -14.65 -9.32
N ALA A 136 -4.81 -14.65 -9.34
CA ALA A 136 -4.04 -15.77 -9.89
C ALA A 136 -4.27 -17.07 -9.10
N TYR A 137 -4.36 -17.01 -7.77
CA TYR A 137 -4.68 -18.19 -6.95
C TYR A 137 -6.04 -18.79 -7.32
N VAL A 138 -7.08 -17.97 -7.50
CA VAL A 138 -8.42 -18.44 -7.90
C VAL A 138 -8.38 -19.11 -9.28
N VAL A 139 -7.64 -18.54 -10.23
CA VAL A 139 -7.51 -19.10 -11.59
C VAL A 139 -6.73 -20.43 -11.58
N LEU A 140 -5.64 -20.51 -10.81
CA LEU A 140 -4.78 -21.69 -10.74
C LEU A 140 -5.42 -22.84 -9.93
N PHE A 141 -6.30 -22.50 -8.98
CA PHE A 141 -6.94 -23.46 -8.08
C PHE A 141 -8.48 -23.30 -8.10
N PRO A 142 -9.16 -23.61 -9.22
CA PRO A 142 -10.59 -23.34 -9.39
C PRO A 142 -11.52 -24.21 -8.52
N ARG A 143 -11.00 -25.23 -7.83
CA ARG A 143 -11.76 -26.09 -6.89
C ARG A 143 -11.93 -25.47 -5.50
N VAL A 144 -11.45 -24.24 -5.30
CA VAL A 144 -11.51 -23.54 -4.03
C VAL A 144 -12.93 -23.01 -3.80
N SER A 145 -13.42 -23.11 -2.56
CA SER A 145 -14.80 -22.77 -2.23
C SER A 145 -15.15 -21.30 -2.55
N PRO A 146 -16.38 -20.99 -3.00
CA PRO A 146 -16.83 -19.62 -3.25
C PRO A 146 -16.66 -18.70 -2.04
N ARG A 147 -16.70 -19.23 -0.82
CA ARG A 147 -16.48 -18.48 0.43
C ARG A 147 -15.09 -17.87 0.50
N THR A 148 -14.07 -18.56 -0.02
CA THR A 148 -12.68 -18.06 -0.05
C THR A 148 -12.54 -16.90 -1.04
N ILE A 149 -13.24 -16.96 -2.18
CA ILE A 149 -13.26 -15.89 -3.18
C ILE A 149 -13.95 -14.65 -2.62
N VAL A 150 -15.14 -14.82 -2.03
CA VAL A 150 -15.89 -13.73 -1.41
C VAL A 150 -15.11 -13.11 -0.27
N PHE A 151 -14.43 -13.90 0.58
CA PHE A 151 -13.59 -13.37 1.64
C PHE A 151 -12.39 -12.57 1.11
N GLY A 152 -11.69 -13.08 0.08
CA GLY A 152 -10.57 -12.37 -0.54
C GLY A 152 -10.99 -11.03 -1.16
N VAL A 153 -12.08 -11.05 -1.93
CA VAL A 153 -12.65 -9.83 -2.55
C VAL A 153 -13.17 -8.86 -1.49
N TRP A 154 -13.88 -9.36 -0.47
CA TRP A 154 -14.36 -8.57 0.67
C TRP A 154 -13.22 -7.90 1.42
N CYS A 155 -12.11 -8.60 1.68
CA CYS A 155 -10.97 -8.01 2.35
C CYS A 155 -10.22 -6.99 1.48
N VAL A 156 -10.09 -7.20 0.16
CA VAL A 156 -9.53 -6.17 -0.74
C VAL A 156 -10.39 -4.92 -0.72
N LEU A 157 -11.72 -5.08 -0.82
CA LEU A 157 -12.68 -3.98 -0.73
C LEU A 157 -12.59 -3.26 0.62
N GLN A 158 -12.54 -3.98 1.73
CA GLN A 158 -12.44 -3.40 3.07
C GLN A 158 -11.09 -2.72 3.31
N VAL A 159 -9.99 -3.24 2.75
CA VAL A 159 -8.67 -2.60 2.85
C VAL A 159 -8.61 -1.32 2.01
N MET A 160 -9.17 -1.33 0.79
CA MET A 160 -9.32 -0.12 -0.04
C MET A 160 -10.18 0.93 0.67
N LEU A 161 -11.33 0.52 1.19
CA LEU A 161 -12.29 1.43 1.84
C LEU A 161 -11.77 1.97 3.17
N ALA A 162 -11.17 1.12 4.02
CA ALA A 162 -10.67 1.50 5.34
C ALA A 162 -9.39 2.32 5.27
N LEU A 163 -8.49 2.06 4.31
CA LEU A 163 -7.27 2.86 4.17
C LEU A 163 -7.58 4.25 3.61
N ASP A 164 -8.47 4.39 2.64
CA ASP A 164 -8.85 5.72 2.14
C ASP A 164 -9.65 6.51 3.18
N THR A 165 -10.61 5.90 3.88
CA THR A 165 -11.38 6.63 4.91
C THR A 165 -10.57 6.96 6.15
N LEU A 166 -9.77 6.04 6.69
CA LEU A 166 -8.98 6.31 7.90
C LEU A 166 -7.79 7.22 7.61
N ASN A 167 -7.11 7.08 6.46
CA ASN A 167 -6.06 8.04 6.10
C ASN A 167 -6.67 9.41 5.83
N THR A 168 -7.75 9.53 5.06
CA THR A 168 -8.37 10.85 4.81
C THR A 168 -8.82 11.51 6.12
N VAL A 169 -9.45 10.77 7.04
CA VAL A 169 -9.89 11.33 8.34
C VAL A 169 -8.70 11.65 9.25
N ARG A 170 -7.73 10.74 9.39
CA ARG A 170 -6.56 10.93 10.24
C ARG A 170 -5.64 12.03 9.71
N TRP A 171 -5.38 12.09 8.41
CA TRP A 171 -4.62 13.19 7.79
C TRP A 171 -5.35 14.52 7.89
N ARG A 172 -6.69 14.57 7.74
CA ARG A 172 -7.45 15.82 7.95
C ARG A 172 -7.36 16.33 9.39
N CYS A 173 -7.45 15.42 10.37
CA CYS A 173 -7.25 15.78 11.78
C CYS A 173 -5.81 16.22 12.08
N TRP A 174 -4.81 15.64 11.40
CA TRP A 174 -3.40 15.90 11.64
C TRP A 174 -2.87 17.14 10.90
N LEU A 175 -3.38 17.44 9.69
CA LEU A 175 -3.09 18.66 8.91
C LEU A 175 -3.92 19.87 9.35
N GLY A 176 -4.78 19.73 10.37
CA GLY A 176 -5.66 20.80 10.86
C GLY A 176 -6.78 21.20 9.88
N VAL A 177 -6.95 20.51 8.75
CA VAL A 177 -7.97 20.79 7.75
C VAL A 177 -9.33 20.26 8.25
N GLY A 178 -9.97 21.07 9.10
CA GLY A 178 -11.25 20.76 9.72
C GLY A 178 -11.39 21.27 11.16
N GLN A 179 -10.33 21.82 11.78
CA GLN A 179 -10.53 22.61 13.00
C GLN A 179 -11.21 23.92 12.58
N ARG A 180 -12.48 24.07 12.98
CA ARG A 180 -13.21 25.33 12.88
C ARG A 180 -12.28 26.46 13.34
N PRO A 181 -12.29 27.64 12.68
CA PRO A 181 -11.46 28.74 13.13
C PRO A 181 -11.77 28.99 14.61
N LEU A 182 -10.72 28.99 15.42
CA LEU A 182 -10.74 29.52 16.78
C LEU A 182 -11.63 30.76 16.75
N ALA A 183 -12.67 30.77 17.58
CA ALA A 183 -13.52 31.92 17.76
C ALA A 183 -12.65 33.09 18.21
N LEU A 184 -12.20 33.91 17.26
CA LEU A 184 -11.79 35.27 17.48
C LEU A 184 -13.05 36.09 17.79
N ASN A 185 -13.59 35.90 19.00
CA ASN A 185 -14.35 36.95 19.65
C ASN A 185 -13.29 37.67 20.51
N GLY A 186 -12.68 38.76 20.05
CA GLY A 186 -13.39 39.93 19.56
C GLY A 186 -13.65 40.82 20.77
N CYS A 187 -12.70 41.70 21.03
CA CYS A 187 -12.78 42.86 21.90
C CYS A 187 -14.20 43.44 22.00
N ARG A 188 -14.80 43.43 23.19
CA ARG A 188 -15.84 44.38 23.61
C ARG A 188 -15.77 44.60 25.14
N ARG A 189 -15.35 45.83 25.47
CA ARG A 189 -15.47 46.61 26.71
C ARG A 189 -14.89 46.03 28.00
#